data_AF-I4HI28-F1
#
_entry.id   AF-I4HI28-F1
#
_cell.length_a   1.000
_cell.length_b   1.000
_cell.length_c   1.000
_cell.angle_alpha   90.00
_cell.angle_beta   90.00
_cell.angle_gamma   90.00
#
_symmetry.space_group_name_H-M   'P 1'
#
loop_
_entity.id
_entity.type
_entity.pdbx_description
1 polymer ?
#
loop_
_entity_poly.entity_id
_entity_poly.type
_entity_poly.pdbx_seq_one_letter_code
_entity_poly.pdbx_strand_id
1 'polypeptide(L)'
;MKEIYGIEPDLCIHNPALILDFGKDIILPQYFYDQLKHLQAGNYYQATESANQIFQSLQPIEELDNILAFKTHQNGFIYFLNQEISVNNTEFTEDQFDLSKPLHRYLLSLLSFSRLLETSTTFLINSSALISKCTLLKFGLVNVSDFSHYSESWLNADLLLSIESKLTAVTPRREITEIEWTDDPEIIGQFIPNISWQDL
;
A
#
# COMPACT_ATOMS: atom_id res chain seq x y z
N MET A 1 13.90 6.25 14.90
CA MET A 1 13.02 5.19 15.46
C MET A 1 12.59 4.33 14.30
N LYS A 2 12.62 2.99 14.43
CA LYS A 2 12.15 2.09 13.37
C LYS A 2 10.64 2.21 13.28
N GLU A 3 10.13 2.42 12.08
CA GLU A 3 8.71 2.61 11.80
C GLU A 3 8.37 2.08 10.41
N ILE A 4 7.19 1.48 10.29
CA ILE A 4 6.59 1.09 9.01
C ILE A 4 5.68 2.22 8.55
N TYR A 5 5.88 2.67 7.31
CA TYR A 5 5.03 3.66 6.69
C TYR A 5 4.10 3.02 5.67
N GLY A 6 2.81 3.31 5.75
CA GLY A 6 1.83 3.04 4.71
C GLY A 6 1.22 4.33 4.17
N ILE A 7 0.62 4.25 2.99
CA ILE A 7 -0.07 5.38 2.35
C ILE A 7 -1.40 4.88 1.80
N GLU A 8 -2.46 5.67 1.96
CA GLU A 8 -3.71 5.49 1.23
C GLU A 8 -3.44 5.50 -0.29
N PRO A 9 -3.67 4.40 -1.04
CA PRO A 9 -3.27 4.29 -2.44
C PRO A 9 -3.81 5.41 -3.35
N ASP A 10 -5.01 5.87 -3.08
CA ASP A 10 -5.67 6.95 -3.80
C ASP A 10 -4.84 8.23 -3.77
N LEU A 11 -4.20 8.53 -2.63
CA LEU A 11 -3.36 9.71 -2.49
C LEU A 11 -2.18 9.68 -3.46
N CYS A 12 -1.65 8.50 -3.73
CA CYS A 12 -0.55 8.34 -4.67
C CYS A 12 -0.97 8.64 -6.11
N ILE A 13 -2.22 8.37 -6.49
CA ILE A 13 -2.75 8.73 -7.82
C ILE A 13 -2.99 10.23 -7.94
N HIS A 14 -3.56 10.86 -6.90
CA HIS A 14 -3.82 12.30 -6.89
C HIS A 14 -2.54 13.13 -6.72
N ASN A 15 -1.51 12.57 -6.09
CA ASN A 15 -0.24 13.23 -5.85
C ASN A 15 0.92 12.23 -6.01
N PRO A 16 1.35 11.94 -7.27
CA PRO A 16 2.43 11.00 -7.56
C PRO A 16 3.72 11.28 -6.79
N ALA A 17 4.02 12.56 -6.53
CA ALA A 17 5.20 12.98 -5.79
C ALA A 17 5.30 12.30 -4.41
N LEU A 18 4.17 11.88 -3.81
CA LEU A 18 4.10 11.08 -2.57
C LEU A 18 4.89 9.77 -2.60
N ILE A 19 5.18 9.25 -3.79
CA ILE A 19 5.97 8.05 -4.01
C ILE A 19 7.40 8.41 -4.45
N LEU A 20 7.56 9.49 -5.23
CA LEU A 20 8.81 9.79 -5.94
C LEU A 20 9.90 10.39 -5.02
N ASP A 21 9.50 11.29 -4.13
CA ASP A 21 10.41 12.20 -3.44
C ASP A 21 10.51 11.96 -1.93
N PHE A 22 10.35 10.70 -1.49
CA PHE A 22 10.36 10.35 -0.06
C PHE A 22 11.60 9.57 0.34
N GLY A 23 12.27 10.01 1.40
CA GLY A 23 13.39 9.30 2.01
C GLY A 23 12.99 8.19 2.99
N LYS A 24 11.70 7.81 3.05
CA LYS A 24 11.19 6.80 3.99
C LYS A 24 11.04 5.44 3.32
N ASP A 25 11.14 4.38 4.12
CA ASP A 25 10.74 3.03 3.67
C ASP A 25 9.21 2.89 3.76
N ILE A 26 8.56 2.69 2.61
CA ILE A 26 7.10 2.65 2.47
C ILE A 26 6.68 1.24 2.06
N ILE A 27 5.66 0.71 2.72
CA ILE A 27 4.97 -0.51 2.31
C ILE A 27 3.67 -0.12 1.62
N LEU A 28 3.52 -0.49 0.35
CA LEU A 28 2.29 -0.36 -0.42
C LEU A 28 1.69 -1.75 -0.73
N PRO A 29 0.39 -1.82 -1.00
CA PRO A 29 -0.21 -3.10 -1.34
C PRO A 29 0.07 -3.50 -2.79
N GLN A 30 0.39 -4.78 -3.03
CA GLN A 30 0.44 -5.42 -4.34
C GLN A 30 -0.74 -5.07 -5.27
N TYR A 31 -1.99 -5.03 -4.78
CA TYR A 31 -3.13 -4.68 -5.64
C TYR A 31 -2.98 -3.27 -6.24
N PHE A 32 -2.34 -2.34 -5.54
CA PHE A 32 -2.09 -1.00 -6.05
C PHE A 32 -1.04 -1.02 -7.17
N TYR A 33 -0.03 -1.89 -7.09
CA TYR A 33 0.90 -2.11 -8.19
C TYR A 33 0.21 -2.65 -9.44
N ASP A 34 -0.69 -3.63 -9.26
CA ASP A 34 -1.45 -4.21 -10.37
C ASP A 34 -2.43 -3.18 -10.96
N GLN A 35 -3.02 -2.34 -10.11
CA GLN A 35 -3.85 -1.21 -10.52
C GLN A 35 -3.07 -0.18 -11.33
N LEU A 36 -1.86 0.19 -10.90
CA LEU A 36 -1.00 1.09 -11.65
C LEU A 36 -0.76 0.54 -13.06
N LYS A 37 -0.47 -0.76 -13.20
CA LYS A 37 -0.29 -1.41 -14.52
C LYS A 37 -1.55 -1.29 -15.39
N HIS A 38 -2.72 -1.54 -14.80
CA HIS A 38 -3.99 -1.41 -15.50
C HIS A 38 -4.22 0.04 -15.97
N LEU A 39 -3.99 1.03 -15.10
CA LEU A 39 -4.15 2.44 -15.41
C LEU A 39 -3.17 2.92 -16.50
N GLN A 40 -1.94 2.43 -16.50
CA GLN A 40 -0.94 2.71 -17.53
C GLN A 40 -1.35 2.16 -18.90
N ALA A 41 -2.00 1.00 -18.95
CA ALA A 41 -2.47 0.38 -20.19
C ALA A 41 -3.80 0.96 -20.70
N GLY A 42 -4.54 1.68 -19.84
CA GLY A 42 -5.82 2.29 -20.15
C GLY A 42 -5.73 3.71 -20.71
N ASN A 43 -6.89 4.36 -20.82
CA ASN A 43 -7.01 5.76 -21.26
C ASN A 43 -7.90 6.56 -20.29
N TYR A 44 -7.48 6.62 -19.04
CA TYR A 44 -8.20 7.25 -17.92
C TYR A 44 -7.70 8.68 -17.62
N TYR A 45 -7.21 9.39 -18.64
CA TYR A 45 -6.69 10.76 -18.54
C TYR A 45 -5.67 10.95 -17.40
N GLN A 46 -5.99 11.75 -16.38
CA GLN A 46 -5.12 12.07 -15.25
C GLN A 46 -4.62 10.83 -14.51
N ALA A 47 -5.46 9.80 -14.34
CA ALA A 47 -5.05 8.58 -13.64
C ALA A 47 -3.98 7.81 -14.44
N THR A 48 -4.10 7.76 -15.77
CA THR A 48 -3.09 7.17 -16.65
C THR A 48 -1.80 7.99 -16.63
N GLU A 49 -1.87 9.32 -16.60
CA GLU A 49 -0.69 10.17 -16.47
C GLU A 49 0.03 9.96 -15.13
N SER A 50 -0.70 9.97 -14.01
CA SER A 50 -0.15 9.70 -12.69
C SER A 50 0.50 8.33 -12.58
N ALA A 51 -0.15 7.28 -13.10
CA ALA A 51 0.41 5.93 -13.12
C ALA A 51 1.72 5.87 -13.93
N ASN A 52 1.76 6.53 -15.08
CA ASN A 52 2.98 6.64 -15.89
C ASN A 52 4.10 7.38 -15.15
N GLN A 53 3.80 8.50 -14.49
CA GLN A 53 4.78 9.24 -13.70
C GLN A 53 5.37 8.37 -12.57
N ILE A 54 4.51 7.65 -11.84
CA ILE A 54 4.95 6.71 -10.80
C ILE A 54 5.91 5.67 -11.41
N PHE A 55 5.50 4.94 -12.45
CA PHE A 55 6.34 3.89 -13.02
C PHE A 55 7.67 4.39 -13.58
N GLN A 56 7.70 5.56 -14.22
CA GLN A 56 8.92 6.10 -14.80
C GLN A 56 9.95 6.46 -13.73
N SER A 57 9.51 6.83 -12.54
CA SER A 57 10.37 7.19 -11.42
C SER A 57 10.78 6.02 -10.54
N LEU A 58 10.03 4.91 -10.57
CA LEU A 58 10.37 3.70 -9.84
C LEU A 58 11.58 3.01 -10.47
N GLN A 59 12.72 3.03 -9.78
CA GLN A 59 13.90 2.27 -10.19
C GLN A 59 13.83 0.85 -9.61
N PRO A 60 13.64 -0.19 -10.44
CA PRO A 60 13.57 -1.57 -9.96
C PRO A 60 14.90 -1.99 -9.34
N ILE A 61 14.80 -2.80 -8.29
CA ILE A 61 15.96 -3.43 -7.66
C ILE A 61 15.99 -4.86 -8.15
N GLU A 62 17.01 -5.21 -8.94
CA GLU A 62 17.09 -6.49 -9.65
C GLU A 62 17.33 -7.71 -8.73
N GLU A 63 17.62 -7.51 -7.43
CA GLU A 63 18.13 -8.55 -6.53
C GLU A 63 17.15 -9.08 -5.46
N LEU A 64 15.85 -8.81 -5.56
CA LEU A 64 14.88 -9.22 -4.53
C LEU A 64 13.94 -10.32 -5.03
N ASP A 65 14.32 -11.58 -4.79
CA ASP A 65 13.48 -12.73 -5.08
C ASP A 65 12.08 -12.55 -4.44
N ASN A 66 11.03 -12.53 -5.28
CA ASN A 66 9.61 -12.46 -4.89
C ASN A 66 9.12 -11.18 -4.19
N ILE A 67 9.97 -10.17 -3.96
CA ILE A 67 9.54 -8.87 -3.42
C ILE A 67 9.68 -7.80 -4.50
N LEU A 68 8.57 -7.16 -4.84
CA LEU A 68 8.57 -5.99 -5.71
C LEU A 68 9.01 -4.77 -4.90
N ALA A 69 10.30 -4.44 -4.98
CA ALA A 69 10.82 -3.22 -4.36
C ALA A 69 11.48 -2.27 -5.35
N PHE A 70 11.37 -0.98 -5.02
CA PHE A 70 11.87 0.12 -5.83
C PHE A 70 12.55 1.15 -4.95
N LYS A 71 13.60 1.78 -5.47
CA LYS A 71 14.30 2.85 -4.77
C LYS A 71 13.74 4.21 -5.17
N THR A 72 13.52 5.09 -4.19
CA THR A 72 13.09 6.49 -4.43
C THR A 72 14.27 7.41 -4.74
N HIS A 73 14.00 8.63 -5.22
CA HIS A 73 15.04 9.62 -5.50
C HIS A 73 15.80 10.08 -4.23
N GLN A 74 15.18 9.94 -3.05
CA GLN A 74 15.77 10.33 -1.76
C GLN A 74 16.39 9.15 -0.99
N ASN A 75 16.68 8.03 -1.66
CA ASN A 75 17.24 6.80 -1.08
C ASN A 75 16.34 6.08 -0.05
N GLY A 76 15.02 6.32 -0.08
CA GLY A 76 14.05 5.44 0.55
C GLY A 76 13.73 4.24 -0.34
N PHE A 77 12.98 3.28 0.20
CA PHE A 77 12.49 2.12 -0.55
C PHE A 77 10.97 2.04 -0.51
N ILE A 78 10.37 1.60 -1.61
CA ILE A 78 8.96 1.24 -1.69
C ILE A 78 8.87 -0.26 -1.89
N TYR A 79 8.13 -0.93 -1.02
CA TYR A 79 7.89 -2.36 -1.05
C TYR A 79 6.43 -2.62 -1.36
N PHE A 80 6.14 -3.27 -2.49
CA PHE A 80 4.82 -3.78 -2.80
C PHE A 80 4.71 -5.21 -2.29
N LEU A 81 3.87 -5.40 -1.27
CA LEU A 81 3.72 -6.69 -0.58
C LEU A 81 2.35 -7.28 -0.82
N ASN A 82 2.26 -8.60 -0.95
CA ASN A 82 0.99 -9.30 -1.11
C ASN A 82 0.22 -9.37 0.22
N GLN A 83 -0.96 -8.76 0.28
CA GLN A 83 -1.76 -8.67 1.52
C GLN A 83 -2.35 -10.01 1.93
N GLU A 84 -2.55 -10.93 0.98
CA GLU A 84 -3.18 -12.23 1.21
C GLU A 84 -2.40 -13.11 2.18
N ILE A 85 -1.10 -12.81 2.35
CA ILE A 85 -0.22 -13.47 3.32
C ILE A 85 -0.69 -13.21 4.77
N SER A 86 -1.36 -12.09 5.02
CA SER A 86 -1.76 -11.66 6.37
C SER A 86 -3.22 -11.96 6.73
N VAL A 87 -4.04 -12.38 5.76
CA VAL A 87 -5.50 -12.56 5.91
C VAL A 87 -5.86 -13.65 6.93
N ASN A 88 -5.00 -14.64 7.11
CA ASN A 88 -5.23 -15.75 8.05
C ASN A 88 -4.73 -15.46 9.48
N ASN A 89 -4.32 -14.22 9.79
CA ASN A 89 -3.81 -13.88 11.12
C ASN A 89 -4.95 -13.81 12.15
N THR A 90 -5.17 -14.92 12.87
CA THR A 90 -6.27 -15.13 13.84
C THR A 90 -6.36 -14.11 14.99
N GLU A 91 -5.32 -13.31 15.20
CA GLU A 91 -5.28 -12.31 16.29
C GLU A 91 -6.06 -11.04 15.96
N PHE A 92 -6.27 -10.77 14.68
CA PHE A 92 -7.06 -9.65 14.19
C PHE A 92 -8.33 -10.25 13.57
N THR A 93 -9.34 -10.46 14.42
CA THR A 93 -10.59 -11.15 14.08
C THR A 93 -11.34 -10.51 12.92
N GLU A 94 -12.12 -11.31 12.17
CA GLU A 94 -12.97 -10.90 11.05
C GLU A 94 -13.92 -9.72 11.40
N ASP A 95 -14.38 -9.63 12.65
CA ASP A 95 -15.28 -8.55 13.09
C ASP A 95 -14.65 -7.14 13.00
N GLN A 96 -13.31 -7.05 13.01
CA GLN A 96 -12.59 -5.78 12.91
C GLN A 96 -12.22 -5.42 11.47
N PHE A 97 -12.22 -6.38 10.55
CA PHE A 97 -11.81 -6.17 9.16
C PHE A 97 -12.81 -6.84 8.22
N ASP A 98 -13.50 -6.04 7.43
CA ASP A 98 -14.20 -6.54 6.25
C ASP A 98 -13.13 -6.97 5.22
N LEU A 99 -12.79 -8.26 5.25
CA LEU A 99 -11.75 -8.86 4.40
C LEU A 99 -12.16 -8.97 2.94
N SER A 100 -13.39 -8.63 2.57
CA SER A 100 -13.76 -8.45 1.15
C SER A 100 -13.10 -7.21 0.55
N LYS A 101 -12.81 -6.20 1.38
CA LYS A 101 -12.23 -4.92 0.94
C LYS A 101 -10.70 -4.97 0.87
N PRO A 102 -10.08 -4.66 -0.29
CA PRO A 102 -8.62 -4.68 -0.46
C PRO A 102 -7.87 -3.79 0.56
N LEU A 103 -8.44 -2.62 0.86
CA LEU A 103 -7.86 -1.67 1.79
C LEU A 103 -7.81 -2.19 3.24
N HIS A 104 -8.83 -2.95 3.66
CA HIS A 104 -8.82 -3.61 4.96
C HIS A 104 -7.76 -4.72 5.03
N ARG A 105 -7.62 -5.52 3.97
CA ARG A 105 -6.53 -6.51 3.86
C ARG A 105 -5.16 -5.84 3.94
N TYR A 106 -5.00 -4.67 3.32
CA TYR A 106 -3.77 -3.88 3.42
C TYR A 106 -3.47 -3.37 4.84
N LEU A 107 -4.45 -2.77 5.52
CA LEU A 107 -4.28 -2.32 6.92
C LEU A 107 -3.95 -3.49 7.87
N LEU A 108 -4.62 -4.64 7.70
CA LEU A 108 -4.33 -5.87 8.43
C LEU A 108 -2.90 -6.38 8.16
N SER A 109 -2.45 -6.28 6.91
CA SER A 109 -1.08 -6.62 6.55
C SER A 109 -0.09 -5.71 7.29
N LEU A 110 -0.27 -4.40 7.25
CA LEU A 110 0.63 -3.47 7.96
C LEU A 110 0.72 -3.77 9.47
N LEU A 111 -0.39 -4.14 10.12
CA LEU A 111 -0.41 -4.58 11.53
C LEU A 111 0.36 -5.87 11.76
N SER A 112 0.19 -6.86 10.88
CA SER A 112 0.87 -8.14 10.99
C SER A 112 2.38 -7.96 10.85
N PHE A 113 2.82 -7.14 9.90
CA PHE A 113 4.23 -6.80 9.71
C PHE A 113 4.79 -6.01 10.90
N SER A 114 4.09 -4.98 11.37
CA SER A 114 4.58 -4.13 12.46
C SER A 114 4.73 -4.89 13.76
N ARG A 115 3.82 -5.82 14.03
CA ARG A 115 3.94 -6.74 15.17
C ARG A 115 5.15 -7.66 15.05
N LEU A 116 5.34 -8.31 13.91
CA LEU A 116 6.45 -9.25 13.71
C LEU A 116 7.82 -8.56 13.69
N LEU A 117 7.85 -7.27 13.37
CA LEU A 117 9.03 -6.40 13.41
C LEU A 117 9.18 -5.61 14.72
N GLU A 118 8.23 -5.75 15.65
CA GLU A 118 8.19 -5.02 16.94
C GLU A 118 8.35 -3.51 16.76
N THR A 119 7.61 -2.93 15.81
CA THR A 119 7.70 -1.53 15.39
C THR A 119 6.33 -0.86 15.31
N SER A 120 6.29 0.48 15.33
CA SER A 120 5.06 1.23 15.09
C SER A 120 4.70 1.26 13.61
N THR A 121 3.42 1.51 13.33
CA THR A 121 2.93 1.82 11.99
C THR A 121 2.46 3.26 11.95
N THR A 122 2.91 4.01 10.96
CA THR A 122 2.36 5.32 10.62
C THR A 122 1.73 5.27 9.23
N PHE A 123 0.57 5.89 9.08
CA PHE A 123 -0.23 5.84 7.87
C PHE A 123 -0.52 7.26 7.36
N LEU A 124 -0.08 7.55 6.14
CA LEU A 124 -0.42 8.77 5.43
C LEU A 124 -1.81 8.63 4.83
N ILE A 125 -2.69 9.54 5.22
CA ILE A 125 -4.12 9.38 5.04
C ILE A 125 -4.81 10.72 4.86
N ASN A 126 -5.88 10.74 4.07
CA ASN A 126 -6.71 11.93 3.91
C ASN A 126 -8.20 11.63 4.07
N SER A 127 -8.65 10.38 3.84
CA SER A 127 -10.06 10.06 4.03
C SER A 127 -10.48 9.98 5.50
N SER A 128 -11.59 10.66 5.81
CA SER A 128 -12.24 10.66 7.12
C SER A 128 -12.67 9.27 7.60
N ALA A 129 -13.14 8.41 6.70
CA ALA A 129 -13.58 7.05 7.02
C ALA A 129 -12.39 6.19 7.50
N LEU A 130 -11.25 6.31 6.80
CA LEU A 130 -10.04 5.60 7.18
C LEU A 130 -9.38 6.20 8.42
N ILE A 131 -9.48 7.52 8.66
CA ILE A 131 -8.87 8.15 9.84
C ILE A 131 -9.44 7.51 11.11
N SER A 132 -10.76 7.32 11.14
CA SER A 132 -11.44 6.64 12.26
C SER A 132 -10.93 5.21 12.42
N LYS A 133 -10.78 4.47 11.32
CA LYS A 133 -10.27 3.09 11.32
C LYS A 133 -8.83 3.01 11.83
N CYS A 134 -7.91 3.79 11.26
CA CYS A 134 -6.50 3.81 11.64
C CYS A 134 -6.31 4.26 13.10
N THR A 135 -7.16 5.17 13.60
CA THR A 135 -7.17 5.56 15.03
C THR A 135 -7.52 4.38 15.94
N LEU A 136 -8.55 3.60 15.60
CA LEU A 136 -8.94 2.39 16.34
C LEU A 136 -7.83 1.32 16.33
N LEU A 137 -7.12 1.21 15.20
CA LEU A 137 -5.98 0.31 15.03
C LEU A 137 -4.69 0.86 15.65
N LYS A 138 -4.72 2.04 16.27
CA LYS A 138 -3.58 2.73 16.91
C LYS A 138 -2.41 3.02 15.97
N PHE A 139 -2.71 3.30 14.70
CA PHE A 139 -1.70 3.80 13.77
C PHE A 139 -1.32 5.24 14.13
N GLY A 140 -0.04 5.56 13.97
CA GLY A 140 0.36 6.96 13.82
C GLY A 140 -0.32 7.54 12.59
N LEU A 141 -0.91 8.73 12.73
CA LEU A 141 -1.51 9.44 11.60
C LEU A 141 -0.61 10.60 11.24
N VAL A 142 -0.36 10.78 9.95
CA VAL A 142 0.52 11.80 9.44
C VAL A 142 -0.11 12.46 8.22
N ASN A 143 0.11 13.76 8.07
CA ASN A 143 -0.27 14.51 6.87
C ASN A 143 0.89 14.54 5.87
N VAL A 144 0.63 15.02 4.65
CA VAL A 144 1.64 15.09 3.58
C VAL A 144 2.87 15.90 3.97
N SER A 145 2.69 17.05 4.64
CA SER A 145 3.81 17.92 5.03
C SER A 145 4.75 17.23 6.01
N ASP A 146 4.22 16.55 7.02
CA ASP A 146 5.00 15.86 8.03
C ASP A 146 5.63 14.58 7.47
N PHE A 147 4.93 13.92 6.54
CA PHE A 147 5.42 12.73 5.86
C PHE A 147 6.67 13.00 5.00
N SER A 148 6.91 14.23 4.55
CA SER A 148 8.01 14.57 3.63
C SER A 148 9.41 14.66 4.28
N HIS A 149 9.50 14.57 5.61
CA HIS A 149 10.78 14.63 6.32
C HIS A 149 11.67 13.42 6.02
N TYR A 150 12.98 13.62 5.92
CA TYR A 150 13.94 12.54 5.75
C TYR A 150 13.91 11.57 6.95
N SER A 151 14.03 10.27 6.67
CA SER A 151 14.32 9.24 7.67
C SER A 151 15.42 8.34 7.16
N GLU A 152 16.22 7.77 8.06
CA GLU A 152 17.17 6.74 7.66
C GLU A 152 16.44 5.45 7.30
N SER A 153 16.74 4.89 6.12
CA SER A 153 16.25 3.58 5.69
C SER A 153 16.76 2.48 6.62
N TRP A 154 15.86 1.61 7.07
CA TRP A 154 16.16 0.54 8.02
C TRP A 154 15.51 -0.79 7.62
N LEU A 155 14.44 -0.75 6.83
CA LEU A 155 13.74 -1.91 6.33
C LEU A 155 14.51 -2.46 5.13
N ASN A 156 14.66 -3.77 5.06
CA ASN A 156 15.27 -4.46 3.93
C ASN A 156 14.44 -5.67 3.54
N ALA A 157 14.72 -6.21 2.36
CA ALA A 157 13.97 -7.31 1.81
C ALA A 157 14.12 -8.62 2.60
N ASP A 158 15.30 -8.90 3.16
CA ASP A 158 15.52 -10.13 3.95
C ASP A 158 14.58 -10.18 5.17
N LEU A 159 14.36 -9.05 5.84
CA LEU A 159 13.40 -8.94 6.94
C LEU A 159 11.99 -9.24 6.46
N LEU A 160 11.59 -8.69 5.30
CA LEU A 160 10.26 -8.90 4.72
C LEU A 160 10.04 -10.36 4.30
N LEU A 161 11.01 -10.98 3.63
CA LEU A 161 10.97 -12.41 3.27
C LEU A 161 10.86 -13.32 4.49
N SER A 162 11.56 -12.96 5.58
CA SER A 162 11.48 -13.70 6.84
C SER A 162 10.08 -13.64 7.47
N ILE A 163 9.38 -12.51 7.31
CA ILE A 163 8.01 -12.32 7.79
C ILE A 163 7.02 -13.11 6.94
N GLU A 164 7.13 -13.02 5.62
CA GLU A 164 6.29 -13.79 4.70
C GLU A 164 6.39 -15.29 4.96
N SER A 165 7.61 -15.78 5.22
CA SER A 165 7.85 -17.18 5.58
C SER A 165 7.14 -17.57 6.88
N LYS A 166 7.19 -16.71 7.91
CA LYS A 166 6.49 -16.95 9.19
C LYS A 166 4.98 -16.97 9.02
N LEU A 167 4.43 -16.04 8.25
CA LEU A 167 2.98 -15.93 8.02
C LEU A 167 2.45 -17.09 7.16
N THR A 168 3.20 -17.48 6.13
CA THR A 168 2.83 -18.59 5.22
C THR A 168 2.92 -19.95 5.91
N ALA A 169 3.84 -20.12 6.87
CA ALA A 169 3.97 -21.36 7.62
C ALA A 169 2.78 -21.66 8.56
N VAL A 170 1.97 -20.65 8.90
CA VAL A 170 0.90 -20.76 9.89
C VAL A 170 -0.43 -21.21 9.26
N THR A 171 -0.70 -20.96 7.97
CA THR A 171 -1.96 -21.40 7.33
C THR A 171 -1.85 -21.37 5.79
N PRO A 172 -2.36 -22.37 5.05
CA PRO A 172 -2.38 -22.32 3.59
C PRO A 172 -3.12 -21.08 3.08
N ARG A 173 -2.59 -20.45 2.02
CA ARG A 173 -3.24 -19.32 1.33
C ARG A 173 -4.67 -19.70 0.97
N ARG A 174 -5.66 -18.91 1.43
CA ARG A 174 -6.92 -18.85 0.68
C ARG A 174 -6.61 -18.06 -0.58
N GLU A 175 -6.71 -18.70 -1.73
CA GLU A 175 -6.74 -17.96 -3.00
C GLU A 175 -8.04 -17.16 -3.00
N ILE A 176 -7.95 -15.87 -2.64
CA ILE A 176 -9.02 -14.94 -2.94
C ILE A 176 -8.93 -14.70 -4.44
N THR A 177 -9.82 -15.39 -5.15
CA THR A 177 -9.98 -15.31 -6.60
C THR A 177 -10.73 -14.03 -6.92
N GLU A 178 -10.12 -13.20 -7.76
CA GLU A 178 -10.71 -12.05 -8.46
C GLU A 178 -11.04 -10.84 -7.57
N ILE A 179 -10.16 -9.83 -7.63
CA ILE A 179 -10.56 -8.45 -7.40
C ILE A 179 -11.39 -8.04 -8.63
N GLU A 180 -12.70 -7.94 -8.49
CA GLU A 180 -13.55 -7.37 -9.55
C GLU A 180 -13.25 -5.88 -9.64
N TRP A 181 -12.58 -5.47 -10.72
CA TRP A 181 -12.43 -4.06 -11.06
C TRP A 181 -13.76 -3.57 -11.64
N THR A 182 -14.51 -2.78 -10.87
CA THR A 182 -15.73 -2.15 -11.39
C THR A 182 -15.36 -1.00 -12.33
N ASP A 183 -15.33 -1.31 -13.63
CA ASP A 183 -15.28 -0.33 -14.71
C ASP A 183 -16.66 0.31 -14.87
N ASP A 184 -17.11 1.15 -13.94
CA ASP A 184 -18.41 1.82 -14.08
C ASP A 184 -18.35 2.88 -15.20
N PRO A 185 -19.00 2.69 -16.37
CA PRO A 185 -18.88 3.59 -17.51
C PRO A 185 -19.55 4.95 -17.29
N GLU A 186 -20.42 5.11 -16.27
CA GLU A 186 -20.94 6.43 -15.90
C GLU A 186 -19.89 7.30 -15.19
N ILE A 187 -18.88 6.66 -14.57
CA ILE A 187 -17.75 7.30 -13.89
C ILE A 187 -16.68 7.76 -14.92
N ILE A 188 -16.56 7.07 -16.04
CA ILE A 188 -15.50 7.29 -17.05
C ILE A 188 -15.84 8.46 -17.99
N GLY A 189 -17.12 8.81 -18.16
CA GLY A 189 -17.59 9.81 -19.13
C GLY A 189 -17.78 11.24 -18.60
N GLN A 190 -17.72 11.44 -17.29
CA GLN A 190 -17.77 12.79 -16.69
C GLN A 190 -16.35 13.17 -16.25
N PHE A 191 -16.02 14.45 -16.29
CA PHE A 191 -14.81 14.96 -15.64
C PHE A 191 -14.95 14.60 -14.15
N ILE A 192 -14.34 13.50 -13.71
CA ILE A 192 -14.31 13.11 -12.31
C ILE A 192 -13.00 13.60 -11.73
N PRO A 193 -13.01 14.75 -11.04
CA PRO A 193 -11.82 15.21 -10.32
C PRO A 193 -11.49 14.31 -9.12
N ASN A 194 -12.36 13.38 -8.72
CA ASN A 194 -12.21 12.52 -7.56
C ASN A 194 -12.82 11.14 -7.81
N ILE A 195 -12.03 10.17 -8.25
CA ILE A 195 -12.42 8.77 -8.05
C ILE A 195 -12.28 8.54 -6.53
N SER A 196 -13.37 8.21 -5.85
CA SER A 196 -13.38 7.82 -4.44
C SER A 196 -13.30 6.31 -4.38
N TRP A 197 -12.14 5.76 -4.01
CA TRP A 197 -11.85 4.33 -4.15
C TRP A 197 -12.19 3.51 -2.89
N GLN A 198 -12.96 4.09 -1.97
CA GLN A 198 -13.40 3.48 -0.71
C GLN A 198 -14.62 2.56 -0.85
N ASP A 199 -15.28 2.65 -2.00
CA ASP A 199 -16.48 1.89 -2.36
C ASP A 199 -16.17 0.72 -3.32
N LEU A 200 -14.88 0.45 -3.56
CA LEU A 200 -14.40 -0.78 -4.22
C LEU A 200 -14.08 -1.88 -3.19
#